data_AF-A0A1G3BM07-F1
#
_entry.id   AF-A0A1G3BM07-F1
#
_cell.length_a   1.000
_cell.length_b   1.000
_cell.length_c   1.000
_cell.angle_alpha   90.00
_cell.angle_beta   90.00
_cell.angle_gamma   90.00
#
_symmetry.space_group_name_H-M   'P 1'
#
loop_
_entity.id
_entity.type
_entity.pdbx_description
1 polymer ?
#
loop_
_entity_poly.entity_id
_entity_poly.type
_entity_poly.pdbx_seq_one_letter_code
_entity_poly.pdbx_strand_id
1 'polypeptide(L)'
;MNNCYRNGFTLIEIVVVLAIIGVLAGILVPMVKGYLGSAQERRAKQDTQALSEAILAFNKDTARFPIYQSGTATSPSDPVFVVLKTAGGQAPTASVDSASWLSATSDTFENQLEKNTPGGSGAAYPATGEFAWRGPYVGEISHDPWGSQYYANVQYLQSIYINNAYPAIVLSAGPNKLIETQFLQTGPGITIGGDDVVFRLK
;
A
#
# COMPACT_ATOMS: atom_id res chain seq x y z
N MET A 1 -17.58 -13.22 -69.31
CA MET A 1 -17.16 -13.42 -67.90
C MET A 1 -16.09 -12.40 -67.62
N ASN A 2 -16.39 -11.37 -66.84
CA ASN A 2 -15.50 -10.24 -66.63
C ASN A 2 -14.35 -10.68 -65.71
N ASN A 3 -13.13 -10.74 -66.24
CA ASN A 3 -11.93 -10.99 -65.44
C ASN A 3 -11.62 -9.76 -64.60
N CYS A 4 -11.91 -9.83 -63.30
CA CYS A 4 -11.41 -8.87 -62.33
C CYS A 4 -9.93 -9.16 -62.07
N TYR A 5 -9.05 -8.31 -62.61
CA TYR A 5 -7.64 -8.28 -62.22
C TYR A 5 -7.55 -8.01 -60.71
N ARG A 6 -7.05 -8.99 -59.96
CA ARG A 6 -6.68 -8.83 -58.56
C ARG A 6 -5.34 -8.10 -58.53
N ASN A 7 -5.36 -6.81 -58.21
CA ASN A 7 -4.15 -6.04 -57.93
C ASN A 7 -3.52 -6.58 -56.65
N GLY A 8 -2.37 -7.24 -56.78
CA GLY A 8 -1.57 -7.70 -55.65
C GLY A 8 -0.71 -6.57 -55.09
N PHE A 9 -0.53 -6.53 -53.77
CA PHE A 9 0.38 -5.60 -53.10
C PHE A 9 1.82 -5.81 -53.57
N THR A 10 2.56 -4.72 -53.76
CA THR A 10 3.98 -4.79 -54.11
C THR A 10 4.85 -5.02 -52.87
N LEU A 11 6.01 -5.67 -53.04
CA LEU A 11 6.99 -5.86 -51.95
C LEU A 11 7.43 -4.52 -51.35
N ILE A 12 7.59 -3.50 -52.19
CA ILE A 12 8.04 -2.16 -51.75
C ILE A 12 6.98 -1.47 -50.88
N GLU A 13 5.69 -1.64 -51.16
CA GLU A 13 4.61 -1.10 -50.32
C GLU A 13 4.66 -1.68 -48.90
N ILE A 14 4.89 -2.97 -48.75
CA ILE A 14 4.98 -3.59 -47.44
C ILE A 14 6.25 -3.15 -46.69
N VAL A 15 7.38 -2.99 -47.37
CA VAL A 15 8.64 -2.54 -46.74
C VAL A 15 8.52 -1.12 -46.20
N VAL A 16 7.92 -0.18 -46.95
CA VAL A 16 7.74 1.20 -46.49
C VAL A 16 6.79 1.26 -45.30
N VAL A 17 5.69 0.50 -45.33
CA VAL A 17 4.72 0.43 -44.23
C VAL A 17 5.37 -0.11 -42.95
N LEU A 18 6.14 -1.19 -43.05
CA LEU A 18 6.86 -1.75 -41.91
C LEU A 18 7.93 -0.80 -41.38
N ALA A 19 8.60 -0.04 -42.23
CA ALA A 19 9.56 0.98 -41.80
C ALA A 19 8.87 2.08 -40.98
N ILE A 20 7.72 2.57 -41.41
CA ILE A 20 6.94 3.59 -40.67
C ILE A 20 6.44 3.02 -39.34
N ILE A 21 5.90 1.80 -39.33
CA ILE A 21 5.46 1.13 -38.09
C ILE A 21 6.64 0.94 -37.13
N GLY A 22 7.81 0.55 -37.63
CA GLY A 22 9.02 0.39 -36.81
C GLY A 22 9.45 1.70 -36.14
N VAL A 23 9.45 2.81 -36.88
CA VAL A 23 9.76 4.13 -36.32
C VAL A 23 8.73 4.56 -35.28
N LEU A 24 7.44 4.44 -35.58
CA LEU A 24 6.36 4.80 -34.66
C LEU A 24 6.39 3.96 -33.38
N ALA A 25 6.57 2.64 -33.51
CA ALA A 25 6.68 1.73 -32.37
C ALA A 25 7.91 2.05 -31.51
N GLY A 26 9.05 2.39 -32.12
CA GLY A 26 10.28 2.75 -31.42
C GLY A 26 10.12 3.98 -30.50
N ILE A 27 9.36 4.99 -30.92
CA ILE A 27 9.11 6.20 -30.13
C ILE A 27 8.07 5.94 -29.02
N LEU A 28 7.08 5.10 -29.29
CA LEU A 28 5.96 4.86 -28.37
C LEU A 28 6.39 4.13 -27.09
N VAL A 29 7.27 3.14 -27.18
CA VAL A 29 7.68 2.29 -26.04
C VAL A 29 8.24 3.06 -24.84
N PRO A 30 9.26 3.95 -24.97
CA PRO A 30 9.79 4.69 -23.82
C PRO A 30 8.78 5.67 -23.22
N MET A 31 7.93 6.28 -24.05
CA MET A 31 6.90 7.23 -23.60
C MET A 31 5.86 6.54 -22.69
N VAL A 32 5.37 5.37 -23.09
CA VAL A 32 4.37 4.62 -22.31
C VAL A 32 4.96 4.15 -20.97
N LYS A 33 6.22 3.69 -20.95
CA LYS A 33 6.88 3.25 -19.71
C LYS A 33 7.00 4.38 -18.68
N GLY A 34 7.38 5.58 -19.11
CA GLY A 34 7.47 6.74 -18.21
C GLY A 34 6.11 7.14 -17.63
N TYR A 35 5.07 7.16 -18.47
CA TYR A 35 3.71 7.49 -18.03
C TYR A 35 3.16 6.48 -17.02
N LEU A 36 3.37 5.18 -17.27
CA LEU A 36 2.97 4.11 -16.36
C LEU A 36 3.68 4.22 -15.00
N GLY A 37 5.00 4.44 -14.98
CA GLY A 37 5.76 4.60 -13.74
C GLY A 37 5.22 5.75 -12.87
N SER A 38 5.02 6.93 -13.46
CA SER A 38 4.45 8.06 -12.72
C SER A 38 3.00 7.83 -12.26
N ALA A 39 2.20 7.09 -13.02
CA ALA A 39 0.84 6.73 -12.62
C ALA A 39 0.85 5.74 -11.45
N GLN A 40 1.76 4.77 -11.47
CA GLN A 40 1.98 3.83 -10.37
C GLN A 40 2.41 4.57 -9.10
N GLU A 41 3.42 5.43 -9.16
CA GLU A 41 3.85 6.22 -8.00
C GLU A 41 2.73 7.08 -7.41
N ARG A 42 1.94 7.74 -8.26
CA ARG A 42 0.79 8.53 -7.81
C ARG A 42 -0.25 7.67 -7.11
N ARG A 43 -0.57 6.50 -7.67
CA ARG A 43 -1.49 5.55 -7.05
C ARG A 43 -0.95 5.08 -5.70
N ALA A 44 0.33 4.70 -5.60
CA ALA A 44 0.94 4.28 -4.34
C ALA A 44 0.88 5.38 -3.26
N LYS A 45 1.07 6.65 -3.63
CA LYS A 45 0.93 7.79 -2.72
C LYS A 45 -0.52 8.00 -2.26
N GLN A 46 -1.48 7.87 -3.18
CA GLN A 46 -2.90 7.98 -2.85
C GLN A 46 -3.36 6.85 -1.92
N ASP A 47 -2.92 5.62 -2.19
CA ASP A 47 -3.28 4.44 -1.41
C ASP A 47 -2.67 4.51 0.00
N THR A 48 -1.39 4.89 0.14
CA THR A 48 -0.76 5.09 1.47
C THR A 48 -1.43 6.22 2.27
N GLN A 49 -1.81 7.31 1.60
CA GLN A 49 -2.58 8.39 2.23
C GLN A 49 -3.97 7.91 2.68
N ALA A 50 -4.71 7.20 1.82
CA ALA A 50 -6.05 6.69 2.14
C ALA A 50 -6.03 5.72 3.34
N LEU A 51 -5.05 4.80 3.38
CA LEU A 51 -4.85 3.91 4.52
C LEU A 51 -4.55 4.69 5.81
N SER A 52 -3.74 5.74 5.73
CA SER A 52 -3.40 6.59 6.88
C SER A 52 -4.62 7.34 7.41
N GLU A 53 -5.42 7.93 6.51
CA GLU A 53 -6.67 8.61 6.84
C GLU A 53 -7.70 7.64 7.46
N ALA A 54 -7.76 6.41 6.98
CA ALA A 54 -8.64 5.37 7.51
C ALA A 54 -8.27 4.97 8.94
N ILE A 55 -6.97 4.84 9.25
CA ILE A 55 -6.52 4.60 10.63
C ILE A 55 -6.94 5.76 11.56
N LEU A 56 -6.81 7.00 11.10
CA LEU A 56 -7.22 8.17 11.89
C LEU A 56 -8.74 8.26 12.05
N ALA A 57 -9.52 7.92 11.02
CA ALA A 57 -10.98 7.84 11.09
C ALA A 57 -11.43 6.76 12.07
N PHE A 58 -10.80 5.58 12.04
CA PHE A 58 -11.00 4.53 13.03
C PHE A 58 -10.74 5.03 14.45
N ASN A 59 -9.64 5.76 14.64
CA ASN A 59 -9.29 6.32 15.95
C ASN A 59 -10.30 7.35 16.44
N LYS A 60 -10.79 8.19 15.54
CA LYS A 60 -11.81 9.20 15.85
C LYS A 60 -13.10 8.57 16.38
N ASP A 61 -13.51 7.44 15.81
CA ASP A 61 -14.77 6.78 16.18
C ASP A 61 -14.64 5.89 17.41
N THR A 62 -13.58 5.10 17.49
CA THR A 62 -13.42 4.08 18.54
C THR A 62 -12.62 4.58 19.75
N ALA A 63 -12.06 5.80 19.66
CA ALA A 63 -11.07 6.35 20.58
C ALA A 63 -9.84 5.45 20.80
N ARG A 64 -9.58 4.53 19.86
CA ARG A 64 -8.54 3.48 19.94
C ARG A 64 -7.84 3.38 18.59
N PHE A 65 -6.62 2.89 18.56
CA PHE A 65 -5.95 2.61 17.28
C PHE A 65 -6.17 1.14 16.87
N PRO A 66 -6.11 0.82 15.56
CA PRO A 66 -6.33 -0.53 15.01
C PRO A 66 -5.10 -1.43 15.25
N ILE A 67 -4.73 -1.61 16.52
CA ILE A 67 -3.49 -2.26 16.93
C ILE A 67 -3.73 -3.41 17.88
N TYR A 68 -4.96 -3.67 18.29
CA TYR A 68 -5.23 -4.66 19.31
C TYR A 68 -5.44 -6.04 18.68
N GLN A 69 -4.92 -7.09 19.33
CA GLN A 69 -5.10 -8.48 18.89
C GLN A 69 -6.55 -8.97 19.01
N SER A 70 -7.34 -8.28 19.83
CA SER A 70 -8.77 -8.44 19.94
C SER A 70 -9.42 -7.06 20.00
N GLY A 71 -10.69 -6.94 19.60
CA GLY A 71 -11.42 -5.66 19.65
C GLY A 71 -11.66 -5.13 21.06
N THR A 72 -11.26 -5.89 22.08
CA THR A 72 -11.34 -5.54 23.49
C THR A 72 -9.96 -5.15 24.01
N ALA A 73 -9.73 -3.86 24.21
CA ALA A 73 -8.63 -3.40 25.08
C ALA A 73 -9.20 -2.97 26.43
N THR A 74 -8.72 -3.64 27.47
CA THR A 74 -9.01 -3.41 28.88
C THR A 74 -7.84 -2.73 29.60
N SER A 75 -6.62 -2.85 29.06
CA SER A 75 -5.40 -2.29 29.65
C SER A 75 -4.43 -1.77 28.57
N PRO A 76 -3.60 -0.75 28.87
CA PRO A 76 -2.49 -0.35 28.00
C PRO A 76 -1.42 -1.44 27.78
N SER A 77 -1.42 -2.49 28.61
CA SER A 77 -0.52 -3.66 28.49
C SER A 77 -1.09 -4.80 27.64
N ASP A 78 -2.28 -4.62 27.06
CA ASP A 78 -2.91 -5.66 26.25
C ASP A 78 -2.08 -5.98 25.01
N PRO A 79 -2.12 -7.22 24.51
CA PRO A 79 -1.32 -7.62 23.38
C PRO A 79 -1.76 -6.87 22.11
N VAL A 80 -0.77 -6.30 21.44
CA VAL A 80 -0.93 -5.46 20.26
C VAL A 80 -0.18 -6.02 19.04
N PHE A 81 -0.62 -5.61 17.87
CA PHE A 81 0.12 -5.67 16.63
C PHE A 81 1.05 -4.47 16.51
N VAL A 82 2.23 -4.74 15.97
CA VAL A 82 3.29 -3.77 15.73
C VAL A 82 3.17 -3.23 14.30
N VAL A 83 2.71 -4.09 13.38
CA VAL A 83 2.53 -3.79 11.96
C VAL A 83 1.11 -4.08 11.51
N LEU A 84 0.57 -3.23 10.64
CA LEU A 84 -0.55 -3.60 9.77
C LEU A 84 -0.07 -3.79 8.35
N LYS A 85 -0.67 -4.72 7.62
CA LYS A 85 -0.38 -4.93 6.20
C LYS A 85 -1.63 -5.20 5.39
N THR A 86 -1.57 -5.08 4.07
CA THR A 86 -2.70 -5.56 3.24
C THR A 86 -2.73 -7.08 3.21
N ALA A 87 -3.92 -7.66 3.15
CA ALA A 87 -4.10 -9.11 2.99
C ALA A 87 -3.68 -9.58 1.59
N GLY A 88 -3.88 -8.73 0.58
CA GLY A 88 -3.46 -9.00 -0.79
C GLY A 88 -2.02 -8.59 -1.10
N GLY A 89 -1.51 -9.09 -2.22
CA GLY A 89 -0.15 -8.80 -2.68
C GLY A 89 0.89 -9.80 -2.16
N GLN A 90 2.10 -9.70 -2.71
CA GLN A 90 3.25 -10.48 -2.26
C GLN A 90 3.97 -9.75 -1.13
N ALA A 91 4.44 -10.50 -0.13
CA ALA A 91 5.31 -9.92 0.88
C ALA A 91 6.60 -9.41 0.20
N PRO A 92 6.96 -8.11 0.35
CA PRO A 92 8.21 -7.58 -0.17
C PRO A 92 9.40 -8.18 0.58
N THR A 93 10.59 -8.01 0.03
CA THR A 93 11.84 -8.25 0.76
C THR A 93 12.19 -7.01 1.58
N ALA A 94 13.09 -7.15 2.55
CA ALA A 94 13.58 -6.02 3.34
C ALA A 94 15.11 -5.98 3.32
N SER A 95 15.66 -4.77 3.31
CA SER A 95 17.08 -4.55 3.57
C SER A 95 17.42 -4.97 5.00
N VAL A 96 18.70 -5.19 5.29
CA VAL A 96 19.16 -5.69 6.60
C VAL A 96 18.69 -4.81 7.78
N ASP A 97 18.63 -3.50 7.58
CA ASP A 97 18.21 -2.53 8.61
C ASP A 97 16.68 -2.33 8.67
N SER A 98 15.95 -2.98 7.77
CA SER A 98 14.50 -2.89 7.60
C SER A 98 13.78 -4.22 7.87
N ALA A 99 14.49 -5.25 8.34
CA ALA A 99 13.93 -6.58 8.57
C ALA A 99 12.74 -6.60 9.55
N SER A 100 12.68 -5.64 10.49
CA SER A 100 11.60 -5.51 11.47
C SER A 100 10.21 -5.28 10.85
N TRP A 101 10.13 -4.75 9.62
CA TRP A 101 8.86 -4.64 8.90
C TRP A 101 8.19 -5.98 8.65
N LEU A 102 8.98 -7.03 8.43
CA LEU A 102 8.50 -8.35 8.04
C LEU A 102 8.39 -9.33 9.23
N SER A 103 9.23 -9.17 10.25
CA SER A 103 9.29 -10.07 11.41
C SER A 103 8.40 -9.66 12.58
N ALA A 104 7.88 -8.43 12.58
CA ALA A 104 6.99 -7.93 13.61
C ALA A 104 5.62 -8.63 13.62
N THR A 105 5.01 -8.70 14.80
CA THR A 105 3.63 -9.17 14.95
C THR A 105 2.70 -8.30 14.10
N SER A 106 1.99 -8.91 13.16
CA SER A 106 1.18 -8.19 12.19
C SER A 106 -0.26 -8.68 12.12
N ASP A 107 -1.14 -7.77 11.71
CA ASP A 107 -2.51 -8.06 11.28
C ASP A 107 -2.79 -7.35 9.95
N THR A 108 -3.97 -7.58 9.39
CA THR A 108 -4.37 -7.00 8.11
C THR A 108 -5.20 -5.73 8.27
N PHE A 109 -5.04 -4.76 7.35
CA PHE A 109 -5.93 -3.59 7.29
C PHE A 109 -7.39 -4.01 7.13
N GLU A 110 -7.63 -5.05 6.34
CA GLU A 110 -8.95 -5.59 6.05
C GLU A 110 -9.62 -6.11 7.34
N ASN A 111 -8.88 -6.81 8.20
CA ASN A 111 -9.41 -7.27 9.49
C ASN A 111 -9.81 -6.10 10.40
N GLN A 112 -8.99 -5.05 10.45
CA GLN A 112 -9.16 -3.96 11.41
C GLN A 112 -10.14 -2.87 10.91
N LEU A 113 -9.97 -2.44 9.66
CA LEU A 113 -10.59 -1.25 9.08
C LEU A 113 -11.81 -1.58 8.23
N GLU A 114 -11.93 -2.79 7.69
CA GLU A 114 -13.02 -3.17 6.78
C GLU A 114 -14.01 -4.15 7.42
N LYS A 115 -13.51 -5.19 8.11
CA LYS A 115 -14.32 -6.32 8.55
C LYS A 115 -14.64 -6.33 10.04
N ASN A 116 -13.94 -5.53 10.84
CA ASN A 116 -14.05 -5.55 12.31
C ASN A 116 -13.80 -6.95 12.92
N THR A 117 -12.78 -7.65 12.42
CA THR A 117 -12.36 -8.98 12.88
C THR A 117 -10.86 -8.96 13.23
N PRO A 118 -10.44 -8.17 14.24
CA PRO A 118 -9.03 -8.04 14.59
C PRO A 118 -8.41 -9.40 14.93
N GLY A 119 -7.20 -9.63 14.41
CA GLY A 119 -6.48 -10.90 14.49
C GLY A 119 -7.14 -12.06 13.73
N GLY A 120 -8.12 -11.78 12.87
CA GLY A 120 -8.95 -12.80 12.22
C GLY A 120 -9.89 -13.53 13.19
N SER A 121 -10.10 -12.96 14.39
CA SER A 121 -10.92 -13.54 15.44
C SER A 121 -12.35 -12.97 15.43
N GLY A 122 -13.28 -13.64 16.14
CA GLY A 122 -14.65 -13.14 16.34
C GLY A 122 -14.79 -12.03 17.40
N ALA A 123 -13.69 -11.65 18.07
CA ALA A 123 -13.71 -10.59 19.08
C ALA A 123 -13.56 -9.22 18.39
N ALA A 124 -14.69 -8.60 18.07
CA ALA A 124 -14.78 -7.34 17.34
C ALA A 124 -14.78 -6.11 18.26
N TYR A 125 -14.44 -4.95 17.70
CA TYR A 125 -14.70 -3.66 18.34
C TYR A 125 -16.22 -3.47 18.50
N PRO A 126 -16.69 -2.76 19.55
CA PRO A 126 -18.11 -2.58 19.79
C PRO A 126 -18.85 -2.02 18.57
N ALA A 127 -19.98 -2.60 18.17
CA ALA A 127 -20.77 -2.11 17.04
C ALA A 127 -21.81 -1.04 17.43
N THR A 128 -21.94 -0.74 18.73
CA THR A 128 -22.94 0.18 19.29
C THR A 128 -22.34 1.00 20.42
N GLY A 129 -22.87 2.20 20.64
CA GLY A 129 -22.42 3.12 21.69
C GLY A 129 -21.60 4.29 21.15
N GLU A 130 -21.03 5.07 22.06
CA GLU A 130 -20.22 6.25 21.73
C GLU A 130 -18.95 5.88 20.95
N PHE A 131 -18.25 4.84 21.41
CA PHE A 131 -16.99 4.34 20.82
C PHE A 131 -17.21 3.17 19.85
N ALA A 132 -18.32 3.20 19.12
CA ALA A 132 -18.66 2.14 18.18
C ALA A 132 -17.75 2.17 16.94
N TRP A 133 -17.40 1.00 16.44
CA TRP A 133 -16.88 0.82 15.10
C TRP A 133 -17.97 1.12 14.07
N ARG A 134 -17.67 2.04 13.14
CA ARG A 134 -18.60 2.55 12.12
C ARG A 134 -18.07 2.36 10.70
N GLY A 135 -17.07 1.49 10.54
CA GLY A 135 -16.48 1.21 9.24
C GLY A 135 -17.46 0.56 8.26
N PRO A 136 -17.01 0.23 7.04
CA PRO A 136 -15.60 0.25 6.60
C PRO A 136 -15.00 1.66 6.55
N TYR A 137 -13.75 1.80 7.00
CA TYR A 137 -13.03 3.08 7.02
C TYR A 137 -12.27 3.37 5.71
N VAL A 138 -12.08 2.34 4.88
CA VAL A 138 -11.40 2.41 3.59
C VAL A 138 -12.08 1.44 2.63
N GLY A 139 -12.00 1.72 1.33
CA GLY A 139 -12.35 0.76 0.30
C GLY A 139 -11.28 -0.32 0.15
N GLU A 140 -11.55 -1.36 -0.65
CA GLU A 140 -10.64 -2.49 -0.84
C GLU A 140 -9.31 -2.02 -1.48
N ILE A 141 -8.26 -1.97 -0.66
CA ILE A 141 -6.87 -1.74 -1.10
C ILE A 141 -6.11 -3.04 -0.90
N SER A 142 -6.01 -3.82 -1.97
CA SER A 142 -5.43 -5.17 -1.91
C SER A 142 -3.91 -5.17 -1.92
N HIS A 143 -3.27 -4.40 -2.81
CA HIS A 143 -1.82 -4.42 -3.04
C HIS A 143 -1.37 -3.16 -3.78
N ASP A 144 -0.08 -2.90 -3.73
CA ASP A 144 0.53 -1.77 -4.40
C ASP A 144 0.60 -1.95 -5.94
N PRO A 145 0.90 -0.90 -6.70
CA PRO A 145 0.92 -0.97 -8.16
C PRO A 145 1.96 -1.93 -8.76
N TRP A 146 2.90 -2.41 -7.95
CA TRP A 146 3.94 -3.37 -8.33
C TRP A 146 3.65 -4.80 -7.81
N GLY A 147 2.53 -4.98 -7.10
CA GLY A 147 2.01 -6.25 -6.61
C GLY A 147 2.50 -6.63 -5.20
N SER A 148 3.12 -5.71 -4.47
CA SER A 148 3.57 -5.93 -3.09
C SER A 148 2.51 -5.47 -2.08
N GLN A 149 2.62 -5.98 -0.85
CA GLN A 149 1.81 -5.54 0.27
C GLN A 149 2.16 -4.10 0.71
N TYR A 150 1.15 -3.35 1.16
CA TYR A 150 1.41 -2.14 1.98
C TYR A 150 1.70 -2.55 3.42
N TYR A 151 2.51 -1.76 4.11
CA TYR A 151 2.85 -1.95 5.51
C TYR A 151 2.61 -0.66 6.29
N ALA A 152 2.18 -0.75 7.54
CA ALA A 152 2.13 0.39 8.45
C ALA A 152 2.75 0.03 9.79
N ASN A 153 3.65 0.89 10.28
CA ASN A 153 4.16 0.80 11.64
C ASN A 153 3.16 1.51 12.55
N VAL A 154 2.52 0.73 13.42
CA VAL A 154 1.47 1.18 14.33
C VAL A 154 1.84 0.98 15.80
N GLN A 155 3.03 0.44 16.08
CA GLN A 155 3.50 0.15 17.44
C GLN A 155 3.36 1.33 18.40
N TYR A 156 3.70 2.53 17.93
CA TYR A 156 3.79 3.73 18.74
C TYR A 156 2.48 4.52 18.85
N LEU A 157 1.40 4.01 18.25
CA LEU A 157 0.06 4.59 18.40
C LEU A 157 -0.57 4.25 19.77
N GLN A 158 0.06 3.40 20.57
CA GLN A 158 -0.43 3.07 21.91
C GLN A 158 -0.28 4.26 22.87
N SER A 159 -1.25 4.41 23.76
CA SER A 159 -1.23 5.42 24.82
C SER A 159 -0.07 5.26 25.82
N ILE A 160 0.73 4.19 25.81
CA ILE A 160 1.92 4.06 26.67
C ILE A 160 3.15 4.79 26.09
N TYR A 161 3.14 5.12 24.79
CA TYR A 161 4.24 5.78 24.08
C TYR A 161 3.96 7.28 23.88
N ILE A 162 3.52 7.96 24.94
CA ILE A 162 2.93 9.32 25.00
C ILE A 162 3.85 10.44 24.45
N ASN A 163 5.11 10.13 24.13
CA ASN A 163 6.11 11.13 23.81
C ASN A 163 6.25 11.44 22.30
N ASN A 164 5.44 10.83 21.42
CA ASN A 164 5.41 11.08 19.96
C ASN A 164 6.81 11.11 19.29
N ALA A 165 7.80 10.44 19.88
CA ALA A 165 9.18 10.47 19.41
C ALA A 165 9.35 9.66 18.10
N TYR A 166 8.42 8.74 17.86
CA TYR A 166 8.41 7.82 16.73
C TYR A 166 7.15 8.05 15.89
N PRO A 167 7.27 8.38 14.61
CA PRO A 167 6.12 8.53 13.73
C PRO A 167 5.52 7.15 13.40
N ALA A 168 4.20 7.05 13.40
CA ALA A 168 3.52 5.97 12.72
C ALA A 168 3.50 6.29 11.22
N ILE A 169 3.82 5.31 10.37
CA ILE A 169 3.98 5.50 8.94
C ILE A 169 3.34 4.35 8.17
N VAL A 170 2.79 4.65 7.00
CA VAL A 170 2.34 3.67 6.00
C VAL A 170 3.31 3.71 4.84
N LEU A 171 3.73 2.54 4.32
CA LEU A 171 4.67 2.44 3.23
C LEU A 171 4.25 1.40 2.17
N SER A 172 4.75 1.60 0.96
CA SER A 172 4.90 0.60 -0.10
C SER A 172 6.39 0.45 -0.43
N ALA A 173 6.81 -0.78 -0.71
CA ALA A 173 8.18 -1.16 -1.04
C ALA A 173 8.63 -0.73 -2.46
N GLY A 174 7.78 0.01 -3.18
CA GLY A 174 8.13 0.55 -4.49
C GLY A 174 8.33 -0.49 -5.61
N PRO A 175 8.80 -0.02 -6.78
CA PRO A 175 9.13 -0.85 -7.93
C PRO A 175 10.06 -2.03 -7.67
N ASN A 176 11.08 -1.85 -6.81
CA ASN A 176 12.09 -2.87 -6.53
C ASN A 176 11.61 -3.97 -5.57
N LYS A 177 10.47 -3.76 -4.89
CA LYS A 177 9.87 -4.66 -3.89
C LYS A 177 10.76 -4.95 -2.68
N LEU A 178 11.69 -4.05 -2.39
CA LEU A 178 12.66 -4.13 -1.31
C LEU A 178 12.42 -2.94 -0.37
N ILE A 179 11.98 -3.20 0.85
CA ILE A 179 11.84 -2.16 1.87
C ILE A 179 13.23 -1.72 2.31
N GLU A 180 13.54 -0.45 2.08
CA GLU A 180 14.81 0.19 2.46
C GLU A 180 14.64 1.20 3.58
N THR A 181 13.41 1.70 3.76
CA THR A 181 13.01 2.62 4.82
C THR A 181 13.11 1.92 6.18
N GLN A 182 13.96 2.44 7.07
CA GLN A 182 14.17 1.87 8.40
C GLN A 182 12.88 1.85 9.22
N PHE A 183 12.67 0.76 9.96
CA PHE A 183 11.47 0.56 10.80
C PHE A 183 11.39 1.55 11.96
N LEU A 184 12.53 1.83 12.60
CA LEU A 184 12.65 2.75 13.71
C LEU A 184 13.27 4.06 13.25
N GLN A 185 12.46 5.12 13.24
CA GLN A 185 12.92 6.47 12.90
C GLN A 185 12.60 7.43 14.03
N THR A 186 13.56 8.30 14.36
CA THR A 186 13.41 9.31 15.42
C THR A 186 13.45 10.70 14.82
N GLY A 187 12.60 11.60 15.30
CA GLY A 187 12.65 13.02 14.97
C GLY A 187 11.46 13.53 14.15
N PRO A 188 11.48 14.82 13.77
CA PRO A 188 10.35 15.47 13.10
C PRO A 188 10.21 15.06 11.63
N GLY A 189 11.24 14.51 10.99
CA GLY A 189 11.23 14.04 9.61
C GLY A 189 11.22 12.52 9.49
N ILE A 190 10.83 12.02 8.32
CA ILE A 190 10.99 10.62 7.92
C ILE A 190 12.09 10.57 6.88
N THR A 191 13.03 9.67 7.07
CA THR A 191 14.04 9.33 6.06
C THR A 191 13.48 8.20 5.22
N ILE A 192 13.14 8.49 3.97
CA ILE A 192 12.66 7.50 3.01
C ILE A 192 13.88 6.80 2.41
N GLY A 193 13.90 5.48 2.46
CA GLY A 193 14.93 4.66 1.83
C GLY A 193 14.56 4.36 0.38
N GLY A 194 15.54 4.45 -0.54
CA GLY A 194 15.39 3.98 -1.91
C GLY A 194 14.20 4.57 -2.68
N ASP A 195 13.43 3.69 -3.31
CA ASP A 195 12.20 3.96 -4.07
C ASP A 195 10.91 3.70 -3.26
N ASP A 196 11.02 3.55 -1.94
CA ASP A 196 9.87 3.37 -1.07
C ASP A 196 8.93 4.58 -1.13
N VAL A 197 7.64 4.32 -1.07
CA VAL A 197 6.61 5.36 -0.99
C VAL A 197 6.06 5.36 0.42
N VAL A 198 6.31 6.44 1.16
CA VAL A 198 5.95 6.54 2.58
C VAL A 198 5.00 7.71 2.83
N PHE A 199 4.00 7.48 3.67
CA PHE A 199 3.11 8.49 4.20
C PHE A 199 3.12 8.45 5.74
N ARG A 200 3.13 9.63 6.37
CA ARG A 200 3.14 9.77 7.82
C ARG A 200 1.74 9.88 8.39
N LEU A 201 1.43 9.11 9.44
CA LEU A 201 0.30 9.40 10.31
C LEU A 201 0.68 10.56 11.24
N LYS A 202 -0.11 11.63 11.19
CA LYS A 202 0.16 12.89 11.88
C LYS A 202 0.05 12.77 13.40
#